data_AF-A0A527GJJ6-F1
#
_entry.id   AF-A0A527GJJ6-F1
#
_cell.length_a   1.000
_cell.length_b   1.000
_cell.length_c   1.000
_cell.angle_alpha   90.00
_cell.angle_beta   90.00
_cell.angle_gamma   90.00
#
_symmetry.space_group_name_H-M   'P 1'
#
loop_
_entity.id
_entity.type
_entity.pdbx_description
1 polymer ?
#
loop_
_entity_poly.entity_id
_entity_poly.type
_entity_poly.pdbx_seq_one_letter_code
_entity_poly.pdbx_strand_id
1 'polypeptide(L)'
;PGLTSGLSALAATGIPATMRGINKAVILATGHAAGTDDDLDWAAIARTGQPVVVYMGMANLPLIAAALLDGGLAPSTPAAVIVAATTPQERTVVATLATIA
;
A
#
# COMPACT_ATOMS: atom_id res chain seq x y z
N PRO A 1 -19.52 -0.01 -14.74
CA PRO A 1 -18.34 0.36 -13.91
C PRO A 1 -18.32 -0.49 -12.63
N GLY A 2 -17.14 -0.98 -12.20
CA GLY A 2 -16.99 -1.83 -11.01
C GLY A 2 -16.36 -1.08 -9.84
N LEU A 3 -16.54 -1.62 -8.63
CA LEU A 3 -15.86 -1.13 -7.43
C LEU A 3 -14.45 -1.76 -7.37
N THR A 4 -13.40 -0.94 -7.41
CA THR A 4 -12.01 -1.45 -7.35
C THR A 4 -11.64 -1.92 -5.95
N SER A 5 -10.94 -3.05 -5.85
CA SER A 5 -10.52 -3.62 -4.56
C SER A 5 -9.72 -2.65 -3.72
N GLY A 6 -8.87 -1.80 -4.32
CA GLY A 6 -8.05 -0.86 -3.56
C GLY A 6 -8.87 0.15 -2.75
N LEU A 7 -9.93 0.72 -3.32
CA LEU A 7 -10.77 1.69 -2.60
C LEU A 7 -11.84 1.01 -1.75
N SER A 8 -12.41 -0.11 -2.23
CA SER A 8 -13.41 -0.85 -1.48
C SER A 8 -12.83 -1.52 -0.23
N ALA A 9 -11.61 -2.05 -0.29
CA ALA A 9 -10.94 -2.62 0.88
C ALA A 9 -10.67 -1.57 1.96
N LEU A 10 -10.20 -0.38 1.55
CA LEU A 10 -10.01 0.76 2.46
C LEU A 10 -11.32 1.14 3.15
N ALA A 11 -12.40 1.31 2.38
CA ALA A 11 -13.72 1.65 2.93
C ALA A 11 -14.25 0.56 3.88
N ALA A 12 -14.12 -0.72 3.52
CA ALA A 12 -14.57 -1.84 4.34
C ALA A 12 -13.84 -1.94 5.69
N THR A 13 -12.57 -1.53 5.73
CA THR A 13 -11.71 -1.59 6.92
C THR A 13 -11.64 -0.28 7.69
N GLY A 14 -12.41 0.73 7.30
CA GLY A 14 -12.44 2.04 7.97
C GLY A 14 -11.20 2.90 7.73
N ILE A 15 -10.40 2.60 6.70
CA ILE A 15 -9.22 3.39 6.32
C ILE A 15 -9.65 4.42 5.25
N PRO A 16 -9.57 5.72 5.54
CA PRO A 16 -9.90 6.73 4.53
C PRO A 16 -8.80 6.81 3.46
N ALA A 17 -9.16 6.79 2.19
CA ALA A 17 -8.19 6.97 1.09
C ALA A 17 -7.56 8.38 1.09
N THR A 18 -8.32 9.39 1.55
CA THR A 18 -7.81 10.73 1.80
C THR A 18 -8.42 11.32 3.06
N MET A 19 -7.63 12.09 3.81
CA MET A 19 -8.09 12.82 4.99
C MET A 19 -7.54 14.24 4.99
N ARG A 20 -8.42 15.22 5.22
CA ARG A 20 -8.05 16.63 5.29
C ARG A 20 -6.97 16.85 6.36
N GLY A 21 -5.90 17.54 5.97
CA GLY A 21 -4.78 17.81 6.87
C GLY A 21 -3.77 16.65 6.98
N ILE A 22 -4.04 15.50 6.36
CA ILE A 22 -3.15 14.33 6.37
C ILE A 22 -2.52 14.11 4.99
N ASN A 23 -3.35 13.93 3.95
CA ASN A 23 -2.88 13.70 2.58
C ASN A 23 -3.77 14.41 1.56
N LYS A 24 -3.25 14.57 0.33
CA LYS A 24 -3.93 15.28 -0.77
C LYS A 24 -4.15 14.41 -2.00
N ALA A 25 -3.55 13.22 -2.02
CA ALA A 25 -3.68 12.24 -3.08
C ALA A 25 -3.54 10.82 -2.52
N VAL A 26 -3.91 9.85 -3.35
CA VAL A 26 -3.66 8.42 -3.16
C VAL A 26 -3.04 7.88 -4.44
N ILE A 27 -2.01 7.04 -4.32
CA ILE A 27 -1.34 6.42 -5.46
C ILE A 27 -1.84 4.99 -5.59
N LEU A 28 -2.28 4.60 -6.79
CA LEU A 28 -2.66 3.22 -7.11
C LEU A 28 -1.53 2.62 -7.94
N ALA A 29 -0.88 1.57 -7.42
CA ALA A 29 0.31 0.97 -8.03
C ALA A 29 0.20 -0.55 -8.11
N THR A 30 0.82 -1.17 -9.10
CA THR A 30 1.00 -2.63 -9.14
C THR A 30 2.34 -3.00 -8.54
N GLY A 31 2.35 -3.99 -7.65
CA GLY A 31 3.56 -4.54 -7.05
C GLY A 31 4.08 -5.79 -7.77
N HIS A 32 3.42 -6.24 -8.85
CA HIS A 32 3.74 -7.53 -9.49
C HIS A 32 5.13 -7.55 -10.14
N ALA A 33 5.54 -6.44 -10.77
CA ALA A 33 6.83 -6.30 -11.43
C ALA A 33 7.97 -5.86 -10.49
N ALA A 34 7.73 -5.85 -9.17
CA ALA A 34 8.71 -5.34 -8.22
C ALA A 34 9.99 -6.19 -8.21
N GLY A 35 11.15 -5.53 -8.33
CA GLY A 35 12.46 -6.17 -8.49
C GLY A 35 12.80 -6.63 -9.92
N THR A 36 12.00 -6.26 -10.92
CA THR A 36 12.26 -6.56 -12.35
C THR A 36 12.70 -5.32 -13.14
N ASP A 37 13.04 -5.49 -14.42
CA ASP A 37 13.41 -4.37 -15.29
C ASP A 37 12.22 -3.42 -15.60
N ASP A 38 10.98 -3.84 -15.36
CA ASP A 38 9.74 -3.06 -15.53
C ASP A 38 9.16 -2.60 -14.17
N ASP A 39 10.02 -2.46 -13.16
CA ASP A 39 9.61 -2.01 -11.83
C ASP A 39 9.28 -0.51 -11.77
N LEU A 40 8.45 -0.14 -10.79
CA LEU A 40 8.22 1.23 -10.40
C LEU A 40 9.41 1.77 -9.60
N ASP A 41 9.67 3.07 -9.74
CA ASP A 41 10.57 3.78 -8.82
C ASP A 41 9.86 3.97 -7.47
N TRP A 42 9.88 2.93 -6.63
CA TRP A 42 9.32 2.94 -5.28
C TRP A 42 9.94 4.04 -4.41
N ALA A 43 11.21 4.37 -4.64
CA ALA A 43 11.86 5.46 -3.93
C ALA A 43 11.26 6.82 -4.32
N ALA A 44 10.94 7.06 -5.60
CA ALA A 44 10.20 8.25 -6.03
C ALA A 44 8.80 8.29 -5.44
N ILE A 45 8.10 7.16 -5.40
CA ILE A 45 6.79 7.05 -4.77
C ILE A 45 6.87 7.41 -3.27
N ALA A 46 7.85 6.86 -2.54
CA ALA A 46 8.09 7.17 -1.14
C ALA A 46 8.28 8.68 -0.89
N ARG A 47 9.06 9.35 -1.74
CA ARG A 47 9.29 10.80 -1.66
C ARG A 47 8.04 11.66 -1.84
N THR A 48 6.95 11.12 -2.41
CA THR A 48 5.67 11.86 -2.50
C THR A 48 5.01 12.07 -1.14
N GLY A 49 5.31 11.21 -0.16
CA GLY A 49 4.65 11.18 1.15
C GLY A 49 3.14 10.90 1.08
N GLN A 50 2.61 10.46 -0.07
CA GLN A 50 1.20 10.11 -0.22
C GLN A 50 0.97 8.63 0.12
N PRO A 51 -0.23 8.25 0.62
CA PRO A 51 -0.57 6.86 0.78
C PRO A 51 -0.56 6.13 -0.57
N VAL A 52 -0.03 4.91 -0.55
CA VAL A 52 0.10 4.03 -1.72
C VAL A 52 -0.74 2.79 -1.51
N VAL A 53 -1.63 2.51 -2.45
CA VAL A 53 -2.39 1.25 -2.51
C VAL A 53 -1.73 0.37 -3.55
N VAL A 54 -1.17 -0.75 -3.09
CA VAL A 54 -0.42 -1.69 -3.93
C VAL A 54 -1.28 -2.90 -4.27
N TYR A 55 -1.58 -3.08 -5.56
CA TYR A 55 -2.25 -4.26 -6.10
C TYR A 55 -1.21 -5.33 -6.42
N MET A 56 -1.59 -6.61 -6.30
CA MET A 56 -0.72 -7.75 -6.68
C MET A 56 0.68 -7.73 -6.04
N GLY A 57 0.82 -7.07 -4.87
CA GLY A 57 2.11 -6.86 -4.21
C GLY A 57 2.50 -7.93 -3.20
N MET A 58 1.62 -8.88 -2.84
CA MET A 58 1.87 -9.78 -1.70
C MET A 58 3.14 -10.62 -1.81
N ALA A 59 3.45 -11.14 -3.01
CA ALA A 59 4.68 -11.90 -3.21
C ALA A 59 5.95 -11.04 -3.07
N ASN A 60 5.83 -9.74 -3.36
CA ASN A 60 6.93 -8.79 -3.37
C ASN A 60 6.87 -7.80 -2.19
N LEU A 61 6.01 -8.05 -1.19
CA LEU A 61 5.79 -7.14 -0.07
C LEU A 61 7.10 -6.80 0.68
N PRO A 62 8.01 -7.76 0.99
CA PRO A 62 9.28 -7.43 1.61
C PRO A 62 10.16 -6.51 0.76
N LEU A 63 10.19 -6.72 -0.57
CA LEU A 63 10.99 -5.92 -1.49
C LEU A 63 10.45 -4.50 -1.61
N ILE A 64 9.13 -4.36 -1.77
CA ILE A 64 8.46 -3.06 -1.86
C ILE A 64 8.63 -2.29 -0.54
N ALA A 65 8.44 -2.95 0.61
CA ALA A 65 8.62 -2.33 1.92
C ALA A 65 10.06 -1.81 2.11
N ALA A 66 11.07 -2.61 1.75
CA ALA A 66 12.47 -2.20 1.80
C ALA A 66 12.74 -1.00 0.89
N ALA A 67 12.28 -1.02 -0.37
CA ALA A 67 12.48 0.07 -1.31
C ALA A 67 11.78 1.38 -0.86
N LEU A 68 10.63 1.28 -0.20
CA LEU A 68 9.92 2.42 0.38
C LEU A 68 10.68 3.02 1.57
N LEU A 69 11.28 2.17 2.42
CA LEU A 69 12.15 2.61 3.53
C LEU A 69 13.40 3.31 3.00
N ASP A 70 14.07 2.71 2.02
CA ASP A 70 15.25 3.29 1.35
C ASP A 70 14.90 4.60 0.63
N GLY A 71 13.67 4.70 0.13
CA GLY A 71 13.08 5.90 -0.45
C GLY A 71 12.80 7.04 0.53
N GLY A 72 12.98 6.81 1.84
CA GLY A 72 12.87 7.80 2.89
C GLY A 72 11.55 7.81 3.66
N LEU A 73 10.66 6.83 3.47
CA LEU A 73 9.50 6.69 4.36
C LEU A 73 9.95 6.22 5.75
N ALA A 74 9.32 6.77 6.79
CA ALA A 74 9.67 6.44 8.16
C ALA A 74 9.36 4.95 8.45
N PRO A 75 10.20 4.24 9.23
CA PRO A 75 9.92 2.87 9.67
C PRO A 75 8.58 2.72 10.39
N SER A 76 8.16 3.78 11.10
CA SER A 76 6.89 3.87 11.83
C SER A 76 5.68 4.20 10.96
N THR A 77 5.84 4.34 9.64
CA THR A 77 4.73 4.64 8.73
C THR A 77 3.65 3.57 8.86
N PRO A 78 2.39 3.92 9.16
CA PRO A 78 1.31 2.94 9.26
C PRO A 78 1.10 2.21 7.94
N ALA A 79 0.94 0.89 8.00
CA ALA A 79 0.70 0.02 6.86
C ALA A 79 -0.42 -0.99 7.17
N ALA A 80 -1.16 -1.39 6.15
CA ALA A 80 -2.18 -2.42 6.27
C ALA A 80 -2.14 -3.38 5.07
N VAL A 81 -2.33 -4.67 5.35
CA VAL A 81 -2.56 -5.71 4.36
C VAL A 81 -3.99 -6.19 4.53
N ILE A 82 -4.79 -6.09 3.46
CA ILE A 82 -6.20 -6.49 3.45
C ILE A 82 -6.36 -7.60 2.42
N VAL A 83 -6.72 -8.80 2.89
CA VAL A 83 -6.89 -10.01 2.07
C VAL A 83 -8.37 -10.33 1.97
N ALA A 84 -8.83 -10.67 0.77
CA ALA A 84 -10.22 -11.05 0.49
C ALA A 84 -11.24 -10.03 1.02
N ALA A 85 -10.97 -8.73 0.79
CA ALA A 85 -11.83 -7.66 1.26
C ALA A 85 -13.29 -7.83 0.81
N THR A 86 -14.24 -7.47 1.67
CA THR A 86 -15.69 -7.56 1.47
C THR A 86 -16.25 -8.97 1.32
N THR A 87 -15.46 -10.01 1.59
CA THR A 87 -15.92 -11.41 1.60
C THR A 87 -15.94 -11.97 3.03
N PRO A 88 -16.62 -13.11 3.27
CA PRO A 88 -16.58 -13.79 4.56
C PRO A 88 -15.18 -14.25 5.01
N GLN A 89 -14.18 -14.23 4.12
CA GLN A 89 -12.80 -14.62 4.38
C GLN A 89 -11.89 -13.40 4.57
N GLU A 90 -12.45 -12.19 4.75
CA GLU A 90 -11.66 -10.98 4.95
C GLU A 90 -10.69 -11.12 6.12
N ARG A 91 -9.43 -10.74 5.89
CA ARG A 91 -8.39 -10.67 6.91
C ARG A 91 -7.63 -9.37 6.76
N THR A 92 -7.48 -8.65 7.86
CA THR A 92 -6.76 -7.38 7.91
C THR A 92 -5.62 -7.48 8.91
N VAL A 93 -4.42 -7.14 8.45
CA VAL A 93 -3.23 -6.98 9.29
C VAL A 93 -2.86 -5.51 9.25
N VAL A 94 -2.76 -4.89 10.43
CA VAL A 94 -2.26 -3.52 10.59
C VAL A 94 -0.93 -3.59 11.30
N ALA A 95 0.08 -2.93 10.75
CA ALA A 95 1.42 -2.88 11.30
C ALA A 95 2.11 -1.58 10.92
N THR A 96 3.40 -1.50 11.19
CA THR A 96 4.26 -0.43 10.64
C THR A 96 4.95 -0.92 9.37
N LEU A 97 5.43 0.00 8.54
CA LEU A 97 6.21 -0.33 7.34
C LEU A 97 7.42 -1.23 7.67
N ALA A 98 8.02 -1.06 8.86
CA ALA A 98 9.12 -1.88 9.33
C ALA A 98 8.75 -3.35 9.66
N THR A 99 7.47 -3.66 9.87
CA THR A 99 7.03 -4.95 10.43
C THR A 99 5.87 -5.58 9.67
N ILE A 100 5.49 -5.02 8.52
CA ILE A 100 4.34 -5.52 7.73
C ILE A 100 4.70 -6.75 6.87
N ALA A 101 6.00 -6.95 6.62
CA ALA A 101 6.55 -8.01 5.77
C ALA A 101 7.09 -9.18 6.60
#